data_AF-A0A7V6HTC3-F1
#
_entry.id   AF-A0A7V6HTC3-F1
#
_cell.length_a   1.000
_cell.length_b   1.000
_cell.length_c   1.000
_cell.angle_alpha   90.00
_cell.angle_beta   90.00
_cell.angle_gamma   90.00
#
_symmetry.space_group_name_H-M   'P 1'
#
loop_
_entity.id
_entity.type
_entity.pdbx_description
1 polymer ?
#
loop_
_entity_poly.entity_id
_entity_poly.type
_entity_poly.pdbx_seq_one_letter_code
_entity_poly.pdbx_strand_id
1 'polypeptide(L)' 'MDELNLSWKGHLILTVLFGPIWGGVIRILRGKVVIGVFYMLTLGFFGIVWIIDILTIIFKHNIVFLAK' A
#
# COMPACT_ATOMS: atom_id res chain seq x y z
N MET A 1 -2.50 8.62 -3.95
CA MET A 1 -1.72 7.85 -4.95
C MET A 1 -0.96 8.79 -5.88
N ASP A 2 -1.15 10.08 -5.68
CA ASP A 2 -0.62 11.18 -6.50
C ASP A 2 0.78 11.62 -6.06
N GLU A 3 1.26 11.13 -4.92
CA GLU A 3 2.57 11.43 -4.32
C GLU A 3 3.75 11.02 -5.22
N LEU A 4 3.56 10.04 -6.12
CA LEU A 4 4.57 9.53 -7.06
C LEU A 4 4.11 9.57 -8.53
N ASN A 5 2.96 10.19 -8.82
CA ASN A 5 2.32 10.19 -10.14
C ASN A 5 2.25 8.79 -10.79
N LEU A 6 1.99 7.76 -9.97
CA LEU A 6 2.09 6.36 -10.36
C LEU A 6 0.68 5.81 -10.56
N SER A 7 0.42 5.23 -11.74
CA SER A 7 -0.88 4.61 -12.06
C SER A 7 -1.24 3.53 -11.03
N TRP A 8 -2.54 3.36 -10.75
CA TRP A 8 -3.04 2.39 -9.78
C TRP A 8 -2.52 0.96 -10.04
N LYS A 9 -2.33 0.60 -11.31
CA LYS A 9 -1.73 -0.68 -11.74
C LYS A 9 -0.28 -0.80 -11.29
N GLY A 10 0.52 0.25 -11.46
CA GLY A 10 1.91 0.28 -11.03
C GLY A 10 2.02 0.21 -9.50
N HIS A 11 1.08 0.85 -8.79
CA HIS A 11 1.00 0.72 -7.34
C HIS A 11 0.63 -0.71 -6.91
N LEU A 12 -0.30 -1.38 -7.59
CA LEU A 12 -0.60 -2.80 -7.35
C LEU A 12 0.62 -3.70 -7.59
N ILE A 13 1.34 -3.50 -8.69
CA ILE A 13 2.52 -4.31 -9.03
C ILE A 13 3.62 -4.12 -8.00
N LEU A 14 3.90 -2.89 -7.59
CA LEU A 14 4.88 -2.58 -6.53
C LEU A 14 4.44 -3.15 -5.18
N THR A 15 3.16 -3.05 -4.85
CA THR A 15 2.62 -3.68 -3.66
C THR A 15 2.74 -5.20 -3.76
N VAL A 16 2.50 -5.85 -4.90
CA VAL A 16 2.62 -7.32 -5.03
C VAL A 16 4.08 -7.80 -5.00
N LEU A 17 5.02 -7.08 -5.60
CA LEU A 17 6.44 -7.50 -5.67
C LEU A 17 7.24 -7.10 -4.43
N PHE A 18 6.97 -5.92 -3.87
CA PHE A 18 7.76 -5.31 -2.80
C PHE A 18 6.90 -4.89 -1.60
N GLY A 19 5.69 -5.41 -1.46
CA GLY A 19 4.67 -4.90 -0.54
C GLY A 19 5.05 -4.69 0.93
N PRO A 20 5.85 -5.56 1.58
CA PRO A 20 6.30 -5.32 2.95
C PRO A 20 7.15 -4.05 3.06
N ILE A 21 8.02 -3.82 2.08
CA ILE A 21 8.95 -2.68 2.04
C ILE A 21 8.19 -1.45 1.53
N TRP A 22 7.45 -1.60 0.43
CA TRP A 22 6.70 -0.53 -0.23
C TRP A 22 5.59 0.04 0.67
N GLY A 23 4.86 -0.83 1.38
CA GLY A 23 3.83 -0.42 2.34
C GLY A 23 4.38 0.39 3.51
N GLY A 24 5.63 0.12 3.93
CA GLY A 24 6.34 0.93 4.92
C GLY A 24 6.73 2.30 4.36
N VAL A 25 7.33 2.33 3.16
CA VAL A 25 7.77 3.57 2.49
C VAL A 25 6.60 4.52 2.30
N ILE A 26 5.45 4.04 1.81
CA ILE A 26 4.25 4.87 1.61
C ILE A 26 3.76 5.48 2.93
N ARG A 27 3.80 4.73 4.03
CA ARG A 27 3.38 5.22 5.35
C ARG A 27 4.35 6.29 5.87
N ILE A 28 5.65 6.13 5.62
CA ILE A 28 6.68 7.14 5.93
C ILE A 28 6.46 8.41 5.09
N LEU A 29 6.24 8.29 3.78
CA LEU A 29 5.99 9.42 2.87
C LEU A 29 4.74 10.22 3.25
N ARG A 30 3.70 9.55 3.78
CA ARG A 30 2.50 10.21 4.35
C ARG A 30 2.71 10.84 5.73
N GLY A 31 3.94 10.95 6.21
CA GLY A 31 4.28 11.53 7.51
C GLY A 31 4.06 10.59 8.71
N LYS A 32 3.65 9.34 8.49
CA LYS A 32 3.45 8.34 9.56
C LYS A 32 4.73 7.52 9.77
N VAL A 33 5.81 8.21 10.10
CA VAL A 33 7.17 7.63 10.18
C VAL A 33 7.24 6.47 11.18
N VAL A 34 6.74 6.66 12.40
CA VAL A 34 6.77 5.63 13.46
C VAL A 34 6.06 4.35 13.01
N ILE A 35 4.87 4.48 12.41
CA ILE A 35 4.07 3.35 11.93
C ILE A 35 4.77 2.67 10.75
N GLY A 36 5.34 3.45 9.82
CA GLY A 36 6.06 2.90 8.66
C GLY A 36 7.36 2.18 9.03
N VAL A 37 8.09 2.67 10.04
CA VAL A 37 9.30 2.00 10.55
C VAL A 37 8.94 0.73 11.31
N PHE A 38 7.90 0.75 12.16
CA PHE A 38 7.37 -0.47 12.78
C PHE A 38 6.90 -1.49 11.74
N TYR A 39 6.29 -1.02 10.65
CA TYR A 39 5.86 -1.86 9.54
C TYR A 39 7.04 -2.57 8.87
N MET A 40 8.13 -1.86 8.62
CA MET A 40 9.35 -2.42 8.02
C MET A 40 10.06 -3.38 8.98
N LEU A 41 10.19 -3.01 10.26
CA LEU A 41 10.84 -3.84 11.28
C LEU A 41 10.12 -5.16 11.51
N THR A 42 8.80 -5.15 11.33
CA THR A 42 7.96 -6.33 11.50
C THR A 42 7.70 -7.07 10.19
N LEU A 43 8.30 -6.63 9.07
CA LEU A 43 8.04 -7.13 7.71
C LEU A 43 6.54 -7.15 7.35
N GLY A 44 5.75 -6.19 7.86
CA GLY A 44 4.28 -6.16 7.70
C GLY A 44 3.52 -7.12 8.62
N PHE A 45 4.17 -7.56 9.70
CA PHE A 45 3.80 -8.48 10.79
C PHE A 45 3.46 -9.95 10.46
N PHE A 46 3.16 -10.37 9.23
CA PHE A 46 3.23 -11.78 8.72
C PHE A 46 2.65 -11.89 7.29
N GLY A 47 2.70 -10.81 6.50
CA GLY A 47 1.99 -10.73 5.22
C GLY A 47 0.48 -10.45 5.33
N ILE A 48 -0.09 -10.39 6.53
CA ILE A 48 -1.51 -10.07 6.75
C ILE A 48 -1.82 -8.63 6.31
N VAL A 49 -1.02 -7.66 6.76
CA VAL A 49 -1.25 -6.26 6.38
C VAL A 49 -0.94 -6.01 4.90
N TRP A 50 -0.07 -6.83 4.31
CA TRP A 50 0.18 -6.84 2.88
C TRP A 50 -1.05 -7.29 2.08
N ILE A 51 -1.72 -8.36 2.50
CA ILE A 51 -2.99 -8.82 1.91
C ILE A 51 -4.08 -7.74 2.07
N ILE A 52 -4.17 -7.10 3.24
CA ILE A 52 -5.13 -6.01 3.48
C ILE A 52 -4.86 -4.81 2.55
N ASP A 53 -3.60 -4.42 2.31
CA ASP A 53 -3.27 -3.34 1.36
C ASP A 53 -3.69 -3.72 -0.08
N ILE A 54 -3.48 -4.97 -0.50
CA ILE A 54 -3.92 -5.46 -1.83
C ILE A 54 -5.44 -5.41 -1.96
N LEU A 55 -6.16 -5.95 -0.97
CA LEU A 55 -7.62 -5.92 -0.94
C LEU A 55 -8.14 -4.49 -0.95
N THR A 56 -7.53 -3.59 -0.18
CA THR A 56 -7.92 -2.18 -0.12
C THR A 56 -7.79 -1.51 -1.50
N ILE A 57 -6.74 -1.80 -2.26
CA ILE A 57 -6.58 -1.25 -3.62
C ILE A 57 -7.65 -1.81 -4.58
N ILE A 58 -7.93 -3.11 -4.52
CA ILE A 58 -8.95 -3.77 -5.35
C ILE A 58 -10.35 -3.23 -5.03
N PHE A 59 -10.73 -3.18 -3.75
CA PHE A 59 -12.04 -2.70 -3.31
C PHE A 59 -12.22 -1.19 -3.57
N LYS A 60 -11.19 -0.37 -3.35
CA LYS A 60 -11.27 1.07 -3.62
C LYS A 60 -11.48 1.36 -5.11
N HIS A 61 -10.85 0.59 -6.01
CA HIS A 61 -11.15 0.70 -7.43
C HIS A 61 -12.60 0.32 -7.73
N ASN A 62 -13.12 -0.74 -7.09
CA ASN A 62 -14.49 -1.18 -7.30
C ASN A 62 -15.53 -0.13 -6.87
N ILE A 63 -15.30 0.56 -5.75
CA ILE A 63 -16.19 1.64 -5.27
C ILE A 63 -16.15 2.85 -6.21
N VAL A 64 -14.97 3.22 -6.73
CA VAL A 64 -14.85 4.33 -7.71
C VAL A 64 -15.49 3.96 -9.06
N PHE A 65 -15.46 2.69 -9.45
CA PHE A 65 -16.15 2.21 -10.65
C PHE A 65 -17.67 2.17 -10.48
N LEU A 66 -18.18 1.82 -9.30
CA LEU A 66 -19.61 1.80 -8.99
C LEU A 66 -20.21 3.22 -8.84
N ALA A 67 -19.38 4.21 -8.53
CA ALA A 67 -19.78 5.61 -8.35
C ALA A 67 -19.71 6.44 -9.65
N LYS A 68 -19.44 5.80 -10.80
CA LYS A 68 -19.40 6.41 -12.13
C LYS A 68 -20.59 5.92 -12.96
#